data_AF-A0A8C9QC32-F1
#
_entry.id   AF-A0A8C9QC32-F1
#
_cell.length_a   1.000
_cell.length_b   1.000
_cell.length_c   1.000
_cell.angle_alpha   90.00
_cell.angle_beta   90.00
_cell.angle_gamma   90.00
#
_symmetry.space_group_name_H-M   'P 1'
#
loop_
_entity.id
_entity.type
_entity.pdbx_description
1 polymer ?
#
loop_
_entity_poly.entity_id
_entity_poly.type
_entity_poly.pdbx_seq_one_letter_code
_entity_poly.pdbx_strand_id
1 'polypeptide(L)'
;MLVDLSQCYLGKDHGFHTKLIMLFPQKLRPRLLSSILEEQLDEETPKVCQFGALCSLQGRLQLLLSSEQFITGLIRIMKHENDNAFLANEEKAIRLCKALREGLKVSCFEKLQTTLRVKGFNPIPHSRSETFAFLKRFGNAVILLYIQHSDSKDINFLLALAMTLKSATDNLISDTSYLIAMLGCNDIYRISEKLDSLGVKYDSSEPSKLELPMPGTPIPAEIHYTLLMDPMNVFYPGEYVGYLVDAEGGDIYGSYQPTYTYAIIVQEVEREDADNSSFLGKIYQIDIGYSEYKIVSSLDLYKFSRPDESSQSRDSAPSTPTSPTEFLAPGLRSIPPLFSGKESHKTSSSKHHSPKKLKVNSLPEILKEVTSVVEQAWKLPESERKKIIRRLYLKWHPDKNPENHDIANEVFKHLQNEINRLEKQAFLDQNADRASRRTFSTSASRFQSDKYSFQRFYTSWNQEATSHKSERQQQNKEKCPPSTGQTYSQRFFVPPTFKSVGNPVEARRWLRQARANFSAARNDLHKNANEWVCFKCYLSTKLALIAADYAVRGKSDKDVKPTALAQKIEEYSQQLEGLTNDVHTLEAYGVDSLKTRYPDLLPFPQIPNDRFTSEVAMRVMECTACIIIKLENFIQQKV
;
A
#
# COMPACT_ATOMS: atom_id res chain seq x y z
N MET A 1 30.86 7.11 -53.21
CA MET A 1 31.85 6.05 -52.93
C MET A 1 31.59 5.54 -51.53
N LEU A 2 31.18 4.28 -51.38
CA LEU A 2 31.11 3.61 -50.08
C LEU A 2 32.50 3.04 -49.78
N VAL A 3 32.99 3.28 -48.57
CA VAL A 3 34.31 2.80 -48.13
C VAL A 3 34.08 1.78 -47.04
N ASP A 4 34.55 0.56 -47.27
CA ASP A 4 34.59 -0.47 -46.25
C ASP A 4 35.75 -0.16 -45.29
N LEU A 5 35.42 0.23 -44.06
CA LEU A 5 36.39 0.63 -43.05
C LEU A 5 37.33 -0.51 -42.65
N SER A 6 36.96 -1.77 -42.87
CA SER A 6 37.86 -2.91 -42.66
C SER A 6 39.08 -2.87 -43.60
N GLN A 7 38.93 -2.27 -44.77
CA GLN A 7 40.01 -2.06 -45.73
C GLN A 7 40.97 -0.93 -45.31
N CYS A 8 40.61 -0.15 -44.28
CA CYS A 8 41.44 0.90 -43.69
C CYS A 8 42.18 0.43 -42.43
N TYR A 9 42.34 -0.88 -42.21
CA TYR A 9 42.98 -1.48 -41.03
C TYR A 9 42.32 -1.13 -39.70
N LEU A 10 41.05 -0.73 -39.73
CA LEU A 10 40.25 -0.54 -38.53
C LEU A 10 39.74 -1.90 -38.06
N GLY A 11 40.05 -2.27 -36.81
CA GLY A 11 39.63 -3.53 -36.19
C GLY A 11 38.11 -3.68 -35.95
N LYS A 12 37.71 -4.72 -35.20
CA LYS A 12 36.30 -5.09 -35.00
C LYS A 12 35.52 -4.21 -34.00
N ASP A 13 36.18 -3.29 -33.29
CA ASP A 13 35.52 -2.35 -32.39
C ASP A 13 34.99 -1.14 -33.16
N HIS A 14 33.85 -1.36 -33.82
CA HIS A 14 33.17 -0.36 -34.64
C HIS A 14 32.78 0.89 -33.82
N GLY A 15 32.50 0.74 -32.52
CA GLY A 15 32.13 1.85 -31.64
C GLY A 15 33.30 2.77 -31.34
N PHE A 16 34.46 2.20 -31.02
CA PHE A 16 35.71 2.94 -30.84
C PHE A 16 36.14 3.66 -32.12
N HIS A 17 36.11 2.97 -33.27
CA HIS A 17 36.51 3.57 -34.54
C HIS A 17 35.56 4.68 -34.99
N THR A 18 34.25 4.53 -34.76
CA THR A 18 33.28 5.61 -35.06
C THR A 18 33.58 6.86 -34.22
N LYS A 19 33.91 6.72 -32.94
CA LYS A 19 34.31 7.86 -32.09
C LYS A 19 35.55 8.58 -32.65
N LEU A 20 36.57 7.84 -33.08
CA LEU A 20 37.78 8.42 -33.68
C LEU A 20 37.49 9.12 -35.02
N ILE A 21 36.68 8.50 -35.88
CA ILE A 21 36.28 9.09 -37.17
C ILE A 21 35.54 10.42 -36.97
N MET A 22 34.72 10.50 -35.93
CA MET A 22 34.00 11.72 -35.57
C MET A 22 34.91 12.85 -35.05
N LEU A 23 36.20 12.60 -34.80
CA LEU A 23 37.19 13.62 -34.44
C LEU A 23 37.83 14.30 -35.65
N PHE A 24 37.71 13.74 -36.87
CA PHE A 24 38.29 14.37 -38.06
C PHE A 24 37.68 15.76 -38.34
N PRO A 25 38.46 16.71 -38.89
CA PRO A 25 37.93 17.99 -39.37
C PRO A 25 36.77 17.79 -40.34
N GLN A 26 35.76 18.66 -40.27
CA GLN A 26 34.49 18.48 -40.99
C GLN A 26 34.66 18.30 -42.51
N LYS A 27 35.70 18.87 -43.11
CA LYS A 27 36.03 18.73 -44.54
C LYS A 27 36.58 17.35 -44.93
N LEU A 28 37.11 16.59 -43.97
CA LEU A 28 37.73 15.27 -44.16
C LEU A 28 36.91 14.14 -43.54
N ARG A 29 35.86 14.47 -42.77
CA ARG A 29 35.05 13.51 -42.05
C ARG A 29 34.11 12.77 -43.01
N PRO A 30 34.20 11.43 -43.13
CA PRO A 30 33.27 10.67 -43.95
C PRO A 30 31.87 10.70 -43.34
N ARG A 31 30.83 10.65 -44.19
CA ARG A 31 29.44 10.57 -43.75
C ARG A 31 29.10 9.13 -43.40
N LEU A 32 28.52 8.92 -42.22
CA LEU A 32 28.02 7.60 -41.83
C LEU A 32 26.81 7.20 -42.67
N LEU A 33 26.70 5.93 -43.03
CA LEU A 33 25.55 5.39 -43.76
C LEU A 33 24.24 5.65 -43.02
N SER A 34 24.22 5.56 -41.69
CA SER A 34 23.07 5.90 -40.84
C SER A 34 22.60 7.36 -40.97
N SER A 35 23.46 8.26 -41.47
CA SER A 35 23.05 9.64 -41.75
C SER A 35 22.26 9.79 -43.05
N ILE A 36 22.42 8.84 -43.98
CA ILE A 36 21.89 8.87 -45.35
C ILE A 36 20.73 7.89 -45.53
N LEU A 37 20.82 6.73 -44.89
CA LEU A 37 19.82 5.68 -44.93
C LEU A 37 18.77 5.88 -43.84
N GLU A 38 17.56 5.48 -44.15
CA GLU A 38 16.47 5.30 -43.19
C GLU A 38 15.81 3.95 -43.40
N GLU A 39 15.36 3.35 -42.30
CA GLU A 39 14.57 2.13 -42.33
C GLU A 39 13.10 2.52 -42.26
N GLN A 40 12.30 2.08 -43.24
CA GLN A 40 10.86 2.33 -43.28
C GLN A 40 10.09 1.02 -43.23
N LEU A 41 8.94 1.04 -42.54
CA LEU A 41 7.98 -0.06 -42.54
C LEU A 41 7.29 -0.14 -43.91
N ASP A 42 7.18 -1.35 -44.46
CA ASP A 42 6.45 -1.60 -45.71
C ASP A 42 4.94 -1.63 -45.41
N GLU A 43 4.28 -0.47 -45.26
CA GLU A 43 2.87 -0.32 -44.81
C GLU A 43 1.81 -1.02 -45.68
N GLU A 44 2.09 -1.30 -46.96
CA GLU A 44 1.13 -1.94 -47.88
C GLU A 44 1.12 -3.48 -47.79
N THR A 45 2.09 -4.05 -47.09
CA THR A 45 2.26 -5.51 -46.94
C THR A 45 1.71 -6.17 -45.67
N PRO A 46 1.56 -5.51 -44.49
CA PRO A 46 1.33 -6.23 -43.25
C PRO A 46 -0.16 -6.52 -43.07
N LYS A 47 -0.52 -7.81 -43.05
CA LYS A 47 -1.86 -8.22 -42.60
C LYS A 47 -1.94 -8.03 -41.09
N VAL A 48 -3.01 -7.37 -40.64
CA VAL A 48 -3.34 -7.29 -39.21
C VAL A 48 -3.38 -8.70 -38.65
N CYS A 49 -2.90 -8.91 -37.42
CA CYS A 49 -2.88 -10.23 -36.84
C CYS A 49 -4.29 -10.85 -36.84
N GLN A 50 -4.36 -12.18 -36.89
CA GLN A 50 -5.62 -12.94 -36.91
C GLN A 50 -6.62 -12.57 -35.78
N PHE A 51 -6.13 -11.99 -34.68
CA PHE A 51 -6.95 -11.56 -33.54
C PHE A 51 -7.41 -10.10 -33.63
N GLY A 52 -6.88 -9.31 -34.57
CA GLY A 52 -7.24 -7.91 -34.78
C GLY A 52 -7.19 -7.07 -33.49
N ALA A 53 -8.25 -6.31 -33.26
CA ALA A 53 -8.41 -5.48 -32.06
C ALA A 53 -8.49 -6.29 -30.74
N LEU A 54 -8.75 -7.60 -30.80
CA LEU A 54 -8.84 -8.50 -29.64
C LEU A 54 -7.50 -9.17 -29.31
N CYS A 55 -6.40 -8.76 -29.95
CA CYS A 55 -5.08 -9.32 -29.68
C CYS A 55 -4.63 -9.00 -28.24
N SER A 56 -4.48 -10.05 -27.43
CA SER A 56 -4.04 -9.94 -26.03
C SER A 56 -2.65 -9.32 -25.89
N LEU A 57 -1.71 -9.66 -26.80
CA LEU A 57 -0.37 -9.08 -26.82
C LEU A 57 -0.41 -7.57 -27.09
N GLN A 58 -1.23 -7.13 -28.04
CA GLN A 58 -1.44 -5.71 -28.34
C GLN A 58 -1.98 -4.96 -27.12
N GLY A 59 -3.06 -5.48 -26.51
CA GLY A 59 -3.66 -4.87 -25.33
C GLY A 59 -2.70 -4.81 -24.13
N ARG A 60 -1.94 -5.89 -23.89
CA ARG A 60 -0.93 -5.96 -22.83
C ARG A 60 0.16 -4.91 -23.02
N LEU A 61 0.74 -4.81 -24.22
CA LEU A 61 1.82 -3.85 -24.49
C LEU A 61 1.32 -2.41 -24.48
N GLN A 62 0.09 -2.17 -24.97
CA GLN A 62 -0.55 -0.87 -24.87
C GLN A 62 -0.66 -0.43 -23.41
N LEU A 63 -1.17 -1.30 -22.52
CA LEU A 63 -1.32 -1.02 -21.10
C LEU A 63 0.03 -0.87 -20.38
N LEU A 64 0.97 -1.77 -20.65
CA LEU A 64 2.31 -1.76 -20.05
C LEU A 64 3.07 -0.47 -20.38
N LEU A 65 3.24 -0.17 -21.67
CA LEU A 65 4.09 0.92 -22.13
C LEU A 65 3.51 2.32 -21.87
N SER A 66 2.19 2.42 -21.70
CA SER A 66 1.51 3.67 -21.32
C SER A 66 1.33 3.84 -19.80
N SER A 67 1.63 2.81 -19.00
CA SER A 67 1.49 2.85 -17.53
C SER A 67 2.47 3.82 -16.87
N GLU A 68 2.03 4.44 -15.78
CA GLU A 68 2.91 5.31 -14.98
C GLU A 68 4.13 4.55 -14.45
N GLN A 69 3.95 3.29 -14.05
CA GLN A 69 5.02 2.44 -13.52
C GLN A 69 6.11 2.18 -14.56
N PHE A 70 5.74 1.93 -15.81
CA PHE A 70 6.70 1.75 -16.90
C PHE A 70 7.43 3.05 -17.22
N ILE A 71 6.73 4.18 -17.25
CA ILE A 71 7.35 5.49 -17.51
C ILE A 71 8.35 5.85 -16.41
N THR A 72 7.98 5.67 -15.13
CA THR A 72 8.87 5.90 -13.99
C THR A 72 10.09 4.98 -14.05
N GLY A 73 9.90 3.70 -14.37
CA GLY A 73 11.00 2.76 -14.55
C GLY A 73 11.95 3.16 -15.69
N LEU A 74 11.41 3.68 -16.80
CA LEU A 74 12.21 4.12 -17.94
C LEU A 74 13.10 5.32 -17.58
N ILE A 75 12.54 6.34 -16.89
CA ILE A 75 13.29 7.50 -16.40
C ILE A 75 14.37 7.07 -15.41
N ARG A 76 14.00 6.18 -14.48
CA ARG A 76 14.93 5.63 -13.49
C ARG A 76 16.14 4.95 -14.13
N ILE A 77 15.95 4.16 -15.19
CA ILE A 77 17.06 3.54 -15.92
C ILE A 77 17.94 4.60 -16.60
N MET A 78 17.34 5.59 -17.28
CA MET A 78 18.09 6.64 -17.97
C MET A 78 18.98 7.43 -17.01
N LYS A 79 18.48 7.77 -15.81
CA LYS A 79 19.27 8.41 -14.74
C LYS A 79 20.35 7.49 -14.19
N HIS A 80 20.03 6.21 -13.97
CA HIS A 80 20.97 5.23 -13.43
C HIS A 80 22.17 4.99 -14.35
N GLU A 81 21.94 4.87 -15.65
CA GLU A 81 22.96 4.64 -16.68
C GLU A 81 23.91 5.83 -16.81
N ASN A 82 23.37 7.04 -16.97
CA ASN A 82 24.18 8.26 -17.07
C ASN A 82 23.37 9.52 -16.77
N ASP A 83 23.37 9.93 -15.49
CA ASP A 83 22.64 11.10 -15.01
C ASP A 83 23.01 12.40 -15.76
N ASN A 84 24.30 12.61 -16.07
CA ASN A 84 24.74 13.79 -16.82
C ASN A 84 24.19 13.80 -18.27
N ALA A 85 24.17 12.63 -18.93
CA ALA A 85 23.59 12.52 -20.27
C ALA A 85 22.07 12.66 -20.25
N PHE A 86 21.41 12.19 -19.19
CA PHE A 86 19.99 12.41 -18.94
C PHE A 86 19.69 13.91 -18.78
N LEU A 87 20.40 14.62 -17.89
CA LEU A 87 20.22 16.06 -17.68
C LEU A 87 20.40 16.86 -18.97
N ALA A 88 21.38 16.50 -19.80
CA ALA A 88 21.58 17.14 -21.10
C ALA A 88 20.44 16.89 -22.12
N ASN A 89 19.63 15.85 -21.94
CA ASN A 89 18.55 15.44 -22.83
C ASN A 89 17.18 15.36 -22.13
N GLU A 90 17.05 15.96 -20.95
CA GLU A 90 15.93 15.75 -20.04
C GLU A 90 14.59 16.11 -20.71
N GLU A 91 14.53 17.27 -21.37
CA GLU A 91 13.32 17.71 -22.07
C GLU A 91 12.88 16.75 -23.18
N LYS A 92 13.83 16.10 -23.87
CA LYS A 92 13.52 15.09 -24.90
C LYS A 92 13.03 13.79 -24.26
N ALA A 93 13.68 13.35 -23.18
CA ALA A 93 13.29 12.16 -22.44
C ALA A 93 11.88 12.29 -21.83
N ILE A 94 11.59 13.43 -21.18
CA ILE A 94 10.26 13.73 -20.62
C ILE A 94 9.20 13.78 -21.73
N ARG A 95 9.51 14.39 -22.88
CA ARG A 95 8.59 14.42 -24.04
C ARG A 95 8.28 13.02 -24.57
N LEU A 96 9.28 12.15 -24.68
CA LEU A 96 9.09 10.75 -25.06
C LEU A 96 8.18 10.04 -24.05
N CYS A 97 8.47 10.16 -22.77
CA CYS A 97 7.68 9.56 -21.70
C CYS A 97 6.21 10.03 -21.73
N LYS A 98 5.98 11.33 -21.96
CA LYS A 98 4.64 11.89 -22.15
C LYS A 98 3.94 11.31 -23.37
N ALA A 99 4.64 11.24 -24.51
CA ALA A 99 4.09 10.68 -25.74
C ALA A 99 3.77 9.17 -25.63
N LEU A 100 4.56 8.41 -24.87
CA LEU A 100 4.26 7.01 -24.54
C LEU A 100 3.02 6.87 -23.66
N ARG A 101 2.85 7.77 -22.69
CA ARG A 101 1.70 7.77 -21.77
C ARG A 101 0.39 8.15 -22.45
N GLU A 102 0.40 9.22 -23.25
CA GLU A 102 -0.82 9.86 -23.74
C GLU A 102 -1.11 9.54 -25.22
N GLY A 103 -0.07 9.24 -26.01
CA GLY A 103 -0.16 9.19 -27.48
C GLY A 103 0.31 7.89 -28.11
N LEU A 104 0.59 6.86 -27.31
CA LEU A 104 0.97 5.53 -27.80
C LEU A 104 -0.24 4.81 -28.40
N LYS A 105 -0.07 4.23 -29.59
CA LYS A 105 -0.96 3.22 -30.14
C LYS A 105 -0.15 2.01 -30.58
N VAL A 106 -0.53 0.83 -30.09
CA VAL A 106 0.08 -0.45 -30.47
C VAL A 106 -0.77 -1.12 -31.54
N SER A 107 -0.14 -1.62 -32.60
CA SER A 107 -0.81 -2.36 -33.67
C SER A 107 -0.07 -3.65 -33.97
N CYS A 108 -0.80 -4.77 -33.93
CA CYS A 108 -0.24 -6.11 -34.09
C CYS A 108 -0.50 -6.70 -35.48
N PHE A 109 0.54 -7.31 -36.06
CA PHE A 109 0.55 -7.85 -37.43
C PHE A 109 1.02 -9.29 -37.45
N GLU A 110 0.63 -10.04 -38.48
CA GLU A 110 1.12 -11.42 -38.69
C GLU A 110 2.62 -11.44 -38.99
N LYS A 111 3.07 -10.46 -39.78
CA LYS A 111 4.46 -10.33 -40.22
C LYS A 111 4.80 -8.87 -40.44
N LEU A 112 5.96 -8.44 -39.93
CA LEU A 112 6.48 -7.08 -40.15
C LEU A 112 7.73 -7.12 -41.02
N GLN A 113 7.76 -6.24 -42.02
CA GLN A 113 8.90 -6.11 -42.93
C GLN A 113 9.29 -4.64 -43.06
N THR A 114 10.59 -4.40 -43.09
CA THR A 114 11.18 -3.07 -43.29
C THR A 114 12.03 -3.06 -44.55
N THR A 115 12.12 -1.90 -45.18
CA THR A 115 13.03 -1.65 -46.30
C THR A 115 13.93 -0.46 -46.01
N LEU A 116 15.22 -0.60 -46.35
CA LEU A 116 16.15 0.51 -46.32
C LEU A 116 15.90 1.43 -47.51
N ARG A 117 15.87 2.73 -47.25
CA ARG A 117 15.71 3.77 -48.25
C ARG A 117 16.79 4.82 -48.07
N VAL A 118 17.21 5.44 -49.16
CA VAL A 118 18.01 6.67 -49.06
C VAL A 118 17.02 7.80 -48.78
N LYS A 119 17.28 8.61 -47.74
CA LYS A 119 16.36 9.69 -47.32
C LYS A 119 15.96 10.58 -48.49
N GLY A 120 14.67 10.61 -48.82
CA GLY A 120 14.11 11.37 -49.94
C GLY A 120 14.16 10.69 -51.31
N PHE A 121 14.52 9.41 -51.39
CA PHE A 121 14.62 8.63 -52.62
C PHE A 121 13.93 7.26 -52.51
N ASN A 122 13.95 6.50 -53.60
CA ASN A 122 13.32 5.18 -53.72
C ASN A 122 13.95 4.11 -52.81
N PRO A 123 13.21 3.04 -52.48
CA PRO A 123 13.73 1.91 -51.71
C PRO A 123 14.93 1.25 -52.37
N ILE A 124 15.87 0.77 -51.55
CA ILE A 124 17.02 0.02 -52.04
C ILE A 124 16.54 -1.38 -52.46
N PRO A 125 16.79 -1.81 -53.71
CA PRO A 125 16.42 -3.15 -54.15
C PRO A 125 17.05 -4.23 -53.25
N HIS A 126 16.29 -5.28 -52.95
CA HIS A 126 16.72 -6.43 -52.12
C HIS A 126 17.13 -6.11 -50.68
N SER A 127 16.79 -4.93 -50.14
CA SER A 127 17.10 -4.56 -48.76
C SER A 127 15.98 -4.87 -47.77
N ARG A 128 15.07 -5.79 -48.10
CA ARG A 128 13.92 -6.11 -47.25
C ARG A 128 14.37 -7.01 -46.10
N SER A 129 13.99 -6.66 -44.87
CA SER A 129 14.29 -7.44 -43.67
C SER A 129 13.04 -7.65 -42.82
N GLU A 130 13.04 -8.71 -42.03
CA GLU A 130 11.98 -9.00 -41.07
C GLU A 130 12.34 -8.44 -39.71
N THR A 131 11.35 -7.89 -39.00
CA THR A 131 11.54 -7.36 -37.64
C THR A 131 10.35 -7.74 -36.76
N PHE A 132 10.55 -7.80 -35.46
CA PHE A 132 9.46 -8.07 -34.50
C PHE A 132 8.78 -6.80 -34.00
N ALA A 133 9.46 -5.66 -34.05
CA ALA A 133 8.95 -4.40 -33.55
C ALA A 133 9.49 -3.24 -34.39
N PHE A 134 8.62 -2.25 -34.61
CA PHE A 134 8.98 -1.01 -35.29
C PHE A 134 8.22 0.16 -34.66
N LEU A 135 8.91 1.24 -34.31
CA LEU A 135 8.30 2.41 -33.67
C LEU A 135 8.38 3.60 -34.61
N LYS A 136 7.21 4.15 -34.96
CA LYS A 136 7.06 5.34 -35.80
C LYS A 136 6.58 6.50 -34.95
N ARG A 137 7.22 7.66 -35.10
CA ARG A 137 6.85 8.90 -34.41
C ARG A 137 6.22 9.87 -35.39
N PHE A 138 5.08 10.45 -35.01
CA PHE A 138 4.43 11.52 -35.76
C PHE A 138 4.44 12.79 -34.90
N GLY A 139 5.30 13.73 -35.29
CA GLY A 139 5.56 14.93 -34.50
C GLY A 139 6.04 14.59 -33.08
N ASN A 140 5.62 15.41 -32.11
CA ASN A 140 6.05 15.29 -30.71
C ASN A 140 5.06 14.55 -29.81
N ALA A 141 3.89 14.15 -30.33
CA ALA A 141 2.76 13.72 -29.50
C ALA A 141 2.30 12.28 -29.76
N VAL A 142 2.47 11.75 -30.97
CA VAL A 142 1.91 10.44 -31.35
C VAL A 142 3.01 9.43 -31.63
N ILE A 143 2.92 8.27 -30.97
CA ILE A 143 3.81 7.13 -31.17
C ILE A 143 2.99 5.94 -31.65
N LEU A 144 3.32 5.41 -32.81
CA LEU A 144 2.76 4.16 -33.31
C LEU A 144 3.80 3.04 -33.16
N LEU A 145 3.47 2.05 -32.33
CA LEU A 145 4.29 0.85 -32.16
C LEU A 145 3.67 -0.31 -32.95
N TYR A 146 4.36 -0.74 -33.99
CA TYR A 146 4.01 -1.89 -34.80
C TYR A 146 4.72 -3.11 -34.22
N ILE A 147 3.99 -4.20 -33.97
CA ILE A 147 4.55 -5.45 -33.46
C ILE A 147 4.14 -6.64 -34.33
N GLN A 148 5.03 -7.61 -34.49
CA GLN A 148 4.68 -8.91 -35.04
C GLN A 148 4.12 -9.78 -33.91
N HIS A 149 3.04 -10.51 -34.18
CA HIS A 149 2.44 -11.42 -33.22
C HIS A 149 3.42 -12.54 -32.86
N SER A 150 3.80 -12.63 -31.59
CA SER A 150 4.66 -13.68 -31.04
C SER A 150 4.23 -14.02 -29.61
N ASP A 151 4.86 -15.01 -28.99
CA ASP A 151 4.73 -15.20 -27.54
C ASP A 151 5.32 -13.97 -26.82
N SER A 152 4.54 -13.40 -25.90
CA SER A 152 4.97 -12.33 -25.00
C SER A 152 6.28 -12.59 -24.25
N LYS A 153 6.68 -13.86 -24.09
CA LYS A 153 7.90 -14.31 -23.40
C LYS A 153 9.04 -14.68 -24.35
N ASP A 154 8.82 -14.60 -25.66
CA ASP A 154 9.89 -14.85 -26.64
C ASP A 154 11.01 -13.83 -26.46
N ILE A 155 12.22 -14.34 -26.20
CA ILE A 155 13.40 -13.52 -25.94
C ILE A 155 13.76 -12.68 -27.17
N ASN A 156 13.60 -13.20 -28.39
CA ASN A 156 13.91 -12.46 -29.61
C ASN A 156 12.94 -11.29 -29.81
N PHE A 157 11.67 -11.52 -29.51
CA PHE A 157 10.64 -10.49 -29.51
C PHE A 157 10.89 -9.40 -28.46
N LEU A 158 11.18 -9.79 -27.22
CA LEU A 158 11.51 -8.86 -26.13
C LEU A 158 12.77 -8.05 -26.42
N LEU A 159 13.80 -8.68 -26.99
CA LEU A 159 15.03 -8.01 -27.41
C LEU A 159 14.74 -6.98 -28.50
N ALA A 160 13.94 -7.31 -29.51
CA ALA A 160 13.58 -6.36 -30.57
C ALA A 160 12.79 -5.16 -30.04
N LEU A 161 11.85 -5.38 -29.11
CA LEU A 161 11.15 -4.30 -28.41
C LEU A 161 12.09 -3.43 -27.57
N ALA A 162 13.01 -4.06 -26.83
CA ALA A 162 14.01 -3.35 -26.04
C ALA A 162 14.93 -2.50 -26.92
N MET A 163 15.38 -3.02 -28.05
CA MET A 163 16.19 -2.28 -29.03
C MET A 163 15.42 -1.10 -29.64
N THR A 164 14.13 -1.31 -29.93
CA THR A 164 13.23 -0.24 -30.42
C THR A 164 13.08 0.88 -29.40
N LEU A 165 12.89 0.53 -28.12
CA LEU A 165 12.80 1.51 -27.03
C LEU A 165 14.14 2.19 -26.74
N LYS A 166 15.25 1.47 -26.80
CA LYS A 166 16.60 2.02 -26.68
C LYS A 166 16.92 3.05 -27.76
N SER A 167 16.54 2.77 -29.00
CA SER A 167 16.67 3.74 -30.10
C SER A 167 15.77 4.95 -29.87
N ALA A 168 14.56 4.72 -29.36
CA ALA A 168 13.63 5.77 -28.99
C ALA A 168 14.17 6.68 -27.87
N THR A 169 14.89 6.16 -26.88
CA THR A 169 15.50 6.96 -25.81
C THR A 169 16.81 7.63 -26.21
N ASP A 170 17.08 7.81 -27.51
CA ASP A 170 18.33 8.37 -28.05
C ASP A 170 19.60 7.66 -27.51
N ASN A 171 19.48 6.37 -27.18
CA ASN A 171 20.51 5.56 -26.53
C ASN A 171 20.97 6.07 -25.15
N LEU A 172 20.10 6.77 -24.42
CA LEU A 172 20.32 7.07 -22.99
C LEU A 172 20.36 5.80 -22.12
N ILE A 173 19.89 4.67 -22.67
CA ILE A 173 19.93 3.36 -22.03
C ILE A 173 20.93 2.49 -22.79
N SER A 174 22.06 2.14 -22.16
CA SER A 174 23.08 1.31 -22.79
C SER A 174 22.73 -0.17 -22.66
N ASP A 175 22.45 -0.64 -21.44
CA ASP A 175 22.12 -2.03 -21.18
C ASP A 175 20.64 -2.33 -21.48
N THR A 176 20.43 -3.20 -22.46
CA THR A 176 19.10 -3.66 -22.87
C THR A 176 18.46 -4.61 -21.87
N SER A 177 19.22 -5.17 -20.93
CA SER A 177 18.72 -6.11 -19.91
C SER A 177 17.62 -5.49 -19.05
N TYR A 178 17.74 -4.21 -18.68
CA TYR A 178 16.74 -3.47 -17.91
C TYR A 178 15.41 -3.37 -18.66
N LEU A 179 15.46 -3.04 -19.95
CA LEU A 179 14.27 -2.93 -20.80
C LEU A 179 13.60 -4.29 -20.99
N ILE A 180 14.38 -5.36 -21.20
CA ILE A 180 13.85 -6.73 -21.33
C ILE A 180 13.13 -7.13 -20.04
N ALA A 181 13.71 -6.85 -18.87
CA ALA A 181 13.10 -7.16 -17.58
C ALA A 181 11.77 -6.42 -17.38
N MET A 182 11.68 -5.14 -17.75
CA MET A 182 10.43 -4.37 -17.70
C MET A 182 9.38 -4.87 -18.69
N LEU A 183 9.78 -5.16 -19.94
CA LEU A 183 8.88 -5.63 -21.00
C LEU A 183 8.29 -7.03 -20.72
N GLY A 184 9.08 -7.86 -20.01
CA GLY A 184 8.69 -9.19 -19.55
C GLY A 184 7.84 -9.21 -18.28
N CYS A 185 7.57 -8.05 -17.66
CA CYS A 185 6.72 -8.00 -16.47
C CYS A 185 5.25 -8.30 -16.82
N ASN A 186 4.67 -9.28 -16.13
CA ASN A 186 3.23 -9.56 -16.20
C ASN A 186 2.42 -8.62 -15.31
N ASP A 187 3.05 -8.07 -14.27
CA ASP A 187 2.46 -7.15 -13.29
C ASP A 187 3.25 -5.84 -13.31
N ILE A 188 2.58 -4.75 -13.71
CA ILE A 188 3.19 -3.42 -13.83
C ILE A 188 3.68 -2.88 -12.48
N TYR A 189 3.09 -3.31 -11.37
CA TYR A 189 3.48 -2.86 -10.03
C TYR A 189 4.80 -3.48 -9.55
N ARG A 190 5.23 -4.59 -10.14
CA ARG A 190 6.51 -5.25 -9.83
C ARG A 190 7.69 -4.72 -10.66
N ILE A 191 7.47 -3.77 -11.56
CA ILE A 191 8.53 -3.17 -12.37
C ILE A 191 9.63 -2.59 -11.49
N SER A 192 9.27 -1.86 -10.42
CA SER A 192 10.26 -1.27 -9.51
C SER A 192 11.09 -2.35 -8.81
N GLU A 193 10.44 -3.39 -8.28
CA GLU A 193 11.10 -4.53 -7.62
C GLU A 193 12.09 -5.24 -8.57
N LYS A 194 11.71 -5.39 -9.86
CA LYS A 194 12.60 -5.97 -10.87
C LYS A 194 13.82 -5.10 -11.14
N LEU A 195 13.66 -3.78 -11.21
CA LEU A 195 14.79 -2.86 -11.34
C LEU A 195 15.69 -2.87 -10.10
N ASP A 196 15.11 -3.00 -8.90
CA ASP A 196 15.86 -3.17 -7.64
C ASP A 196 16.72 -4.44 -7.68
N SER A 197 16.15 -5.56 -8.15
CA SER A 197 16.87 -6.84 -8.29
C SER A 197 18.03 -6.80 -9.28
N LEU A 198 17.99 -5.85 -10.23
CA LEU A 198 19.06 -5.60 -11.20
C LEU A 198 20.04 -4.50 -10.75
N GLY A 199 19.89 -3.99 -9.52
CA GLY A 199 20.81 -3.01 -8.93
C GLY A 199 20.64 -1.57 -9.45
N VAL A 200 19.53 -1.27 -10.15
CA VAL A 200 19.23 0.07 -10.63
C VAL A 200 19.01 0.98 -9.43
N LYS A 201 19.72 2.11 -9.34
CA LYS A 201 19.59 3.03 -8.20
C LYS A 201 18.23 3.72 -8.18
N TYR A 202 17.73 4.04 -6.99
CA TYR A 202 16.50 4.82 -6.83
C TYR A 202 16.79 6.29 -7.19
N ASP A 203 15.81 6.96 -7.79
CA ASP A 203 15.93 8.36 -8.14
C ASP A 203 15.85 9.24 -6.89
N SER A 204 16.97 9.84 -6.49
CA SER A 204 17.04 10.72 -5.32
C SER A 204 16.46 12.13 -5.57
N SER A 205 16.05 12.43 -6.81
CA SER A 205 15.53 13.74 -7.23
C SER A 205 14.01 13.82 -7.34
N GLU A 206 13.28 12.72 -7.16
CA GLU A 206 11.85 12.79 -6.87
C GLU A 206 11.68 13.34 -5.45
N PRO A 207 10.96 14.47 -5.24
CA PRO A 207 10.44 14.75 -3.91
C PRO A 207 9.59 13.55 -3.58
N SER A 208 10.01 12.78 -2.56
CA SER A 208 9.42 11.52 -2.15
C SER A 208 7.93 11.56 -2.44
N LYS A 209 7.46 10.88 -3.50
CA LYS A 209 6.04 10.58 -3.62
C LYS A 209 5.76 9.86 -2.32
N LEU A 210 5.08 10.56 -1.42
CA LEU A 210 4.67 10.04 -0.14
C LEU A 210 3.79 8.85 -0.51
N GLU A 211 4.38 7.65 -0.57
CA GLU A 211 3.63 6.43 -0.81
C GLU A 211 2.62 6.37 0.32
N LEU A 212 1.34 6.48 -0.02
CA LEU A 212 0.29 6.36 0.97
C LEU A 212 0.46 4.98 1.62
N PRO A 213 0.46 4.91 2.96
CA PRO A 213 0.81 3.68 3.65
C PRO A 213 -0.19 2.60 3.31
N MET A 214 0.26 1.41 2.91
CA MET A 214 -0.66 0.34 2.45
C MET A 214 -1.78 0.09 3.48
N PRO A 215 -3.05 -0.02 3.05
CA PRO A 215 -4.14 -0.39 3.96
C PRO A 215 -3.81 -1.69 4.70
N GLY A 216 -4.20 -1.78 5.97
CA GLY A 216 -3.84 -2.87 6.88
C GLY A 216 -2.50 -2.69 7.61
N THR A 217 -1.65 -1.76 7.18
CA THR A 217 -0.39 -1.44 7.88
C THR A 217 -0.69 -0.74 9.21
N PRO A 218 -0.02 -1.07 10.32
CA PRO A 218 -0.19 -0.36 11.59
C PRO A 218 0.21 1.10 11.47
N ILE A 219 -0.54 1.96 12.15
CA ILE A 219 -0.21 3.35 12.36
C ILE A 219 0.82 3.40 13.50
N PRO A 220 2.00 3.99 13.29
CA PRO A 220 3.01 4.13 14.34
C PRO A 220 2.49 4.92 15.53
N ALA A 221 2.91 4.52 16.74
CA ALA A 221 2.46 5.16 17.98
C ALA A 221 2.79 6.66 18.00
N GLU A 222 3.91 7.06 17.41
CA GLU A 222 4.42 8.43 17.40
C GLU A 222 3.50 9.42 16.67
N ILE A 223 2.57 8.92 15.86
CA ILE A 223 1.60 9.74 15.14
C ILE A 223 0.15 9.49 15.58
N HIS A 224 -0.09 8.66 16.61
CA HIS A 224 -1.46 8.44 17.14
C HIS A 224 -2.09 9.74 17.63
N TYR A 225 -1.29 10.69 18.13
CA TYR A 225 -1.77 12.00 18.54
C TYR A 225 -2.47 12.80 17.42
N THR A 226 -2.24 12.45 16.14
CA THR A 226 -2.89 13.05 14.97
C THR A 226 -4.31 12.52 14.72
N LEU A 227 -4.69 11.39 15.32
CA LEU A 227 -6.01 10.79 15.17
C LEU A 227 -7.07 11.61 15.94
N LEU A 228 -8.10 12.05 15.21
CA LEU A 228 -9.22 12.84 15.72
C LEU A 228 -10.19 11.96 16.51
N MET A 229 -10.32 12.27 17.79
CA MET A 229 -11.14 11.51 18.73
C MET A 229 -12.64 11.76 18.59
N ASP A 230 -13.07 12.67 17.72
CA ASP A 230 -14.48 13.04 17.60
C ASP A 230 -15.37 11.87 17.15
N PRO A 231 -16.34 11.41 17.97
CA PRO A 231 -17.27 10.35 17.56
C PRO A 231 -18.23 10.78 16.45
N MET A 232 -18.30 12.09 16.16
CA MET A 232 -19.18 12.69 15.14
C MET A 232 -18.55 12.78 13.75
N ASN A 233 -17.35 12.24 13.56
CA ASN A 233 -16.66 12.30 12.28
C ASN A 233 -17.49 11.65 11.16
N VAL A 234 -17.67 12.37 10.06
CA VAL A 234 -18.34 11.89 8.84
C VAL A 234 -17.31 11.44 7.83
N PHE A 235 -17.42 10.22 7.30
CA PHE A 235 -16.43 9.63 6.41
C PHE A 235 -16.94 9.60 4.96
N TYR A 236 -16.03 9.72 3.99
CA TYR A 236 -16.37 9.70 2.57
C TYR A 236 -15.63 8.57 1.83
N PRO A 237 -16.23 7.97 0.78
CA PRO A 237 -15.56 7.01 -0.09
C PRO A 237 -14.20 7.52 -0.58
N GLY A 238 -13.18 6.65 -0.53
CA GLY A 238 -11.79 6.95 -0.87
C GLY A 238 -10.98 7.65 0.23
N GLU A 239 -11.59 8.00 1.37
CA GLU A 239 -10.88 8.65 2.47
C GLU A 239 -9.99 7.67 3.23
N TYR A 240 -8.73 8.07 3.48
CA TYR A 240 -7.81 7.35 4.37
C TYR A 240 -8.13 7.62 5.83
N VAL A 241 -8.24 6.56 6.62
CA VAL A 241 -8.62 6.63 8.04
C VAL A 241 -7.76 5.69 8.88
N GLY A 242 -7.67 5.97 10.18
CA GLY A 242 -7.20 5.02 11.17
C GLY A 242 -8.33 4.11 11.60
N TYR A 243 -8.14 2.80 11.48
CA TYR A 243 -9.03 1.77 11.96
C TYR A 243 -8.49 1.20 13.27
N LEU A 244 -9.26 1.31 14.36
CA LEU A 244 -8.91 0.76 15.67
C LEU A 244 -9.13 -0.76 15.68
N VAL A 245 -8.04 -1.51 15.73
CA VAL A 245 -8.06 -2.98 15.73
C VAL A 245 -8.10 -3.52 17.16
N ASP A 246 -7.37 -2.90 18.07
CA ASP A 246 -7.26 -3.32 19.47
C ASP A 246 -7.27 -2.10 20.40
N ALA A 247 -8.31 -1.98 21.23
CA ALA A 247 -8.52 -0.84 22.12
C ALA A 247 -7.89 -1.02 23.51
N GLU A 248 -7.47 -2.23 23.86
CA GLU A 248 -6.97 -2.61 25.19
C GLU A 248 -5.57 -3.22 25.14
N GLY A 249 -4.90 -3.16 23.99
CA GLY A 249 -3.59 -3.75 23.75
C GLY A 249 -2.63 -3.54 24.92
N GLY A 250 -2.07 -4.64 25.42
CA GLY A 250 -1.13 -4.68 26.52
C GLY A 250 0.22 -5.26 26.08
N ASP A 251 1.32 -4.61 26.43
CA ASP A 251 2.65 -5.24 26.36
C ASP A 251 2.87 -6.23 27.52
N ILE A 252 4.02 -6.92 27.55
CA ILE A 252 4.39 -7.91 28.59
C ILE A 252 4.42 -7.29 30.00
N TYR A 253 4.55 -5.97 30.10
CA TYR A 253 4.59 -5.21 31.36
C TYR A 253 3.20 -4.67 31.77
N GLY A 254 2.15 -4.99 31.01
CA GLY A 254 0.79 -4.53 31.28
C GLY A 254 0.55 -3.07 30.89
N SER A 255 1.36 -2.50 29.99
CA SER A 255 1.21 -1.12 29.55
C SER A 255 0.11 -0.99 28.49
N TYR A 256 -0.76 0.02 28.63
CA TYR A 256 -1.90 0.24 27.75
C TYR A 256 -1.47 0.93 26.44
N GLN A 257 -1.57 0.22 25.31
CA GLN A 257 -1.22 0.74 23.98
C GLN A 257 -2.24 0.30 22.91
N PRO A 258 -3.17 1.18 22.51
CA PRO A 258 -4.14 0.88 21.45
C PRO A 258 -3.44 0.69 20.10
N THR A 259 -3.95 -0.23 19.28
CA THR A 259 -3.41 -0.47 17.94
C THR A 259 -4.38 0.00 16.86
N TYR A 260 -3.91 0.93 16.04
CA TYR A 260 -4.61 1.41 14.85
C TYR A 260 -3.91 0.92 13.59
N THR A 261 -4.66 0.66 12.52
CA THR A 261 -4.13 0.38 11.18
C THR A 261 -4.68 1.37 10.17
N TYR A 262 -3.98 1.59 9.08
CA TYR A 262 -4.51 2.35 7.96
C TYR A 262 -5.64 1.59 7.27
N ALA A 263 -6.69 2.29 6.89
CA ALA A 263 -7.80 1.75 6.12
C ALA A 263 -8.34 2.79 5.13
N ILE A 264 -9.01 2.34 4.08
CA ILE A 264 -9.69 3.20 3.11
C ILE A 264 -11.19 2.97 3.21
N ILE A 265 -11.96 4.05 3.25
CA ILE A 265 -13.42 3.96 3.18
C ILE A 265 -13.83 3.55 1.77
N VAL A 266 -14.56 2.45 1.62
CA VAL A 266 -15.13 2.04 0.34
C VAL A 266 -16.49 2.70 0.16
N GLN A 267 -17.41 2.44 1.08
CA GLN A 267 -18.76 3.01 1.07
C GLN A 267 -19.42 2.97 2.45
N GLU A 268 -20.42 3.82 2.65
CA GLU A 268 -21.36 3.70 3.78
C GLU A 268 -22.32 2.54 3.53
N VAL A 269 -22.65 1.77 4.56
CA VAL A 269 -23.57 0.64 4.50
C VAL A 269 -24.79 0.94 5.35
N GLU A 270 -25.98 0.87 4.75
CA GLU A 270 -27.24 1.04 5.46
C GLU A 270 -27.55 -0.19 6.32
N ARG A 271 -28.11 0.03 7.52
CA ARG A 271 -28.52 -1.05 8.42
C ARG A 271 -30.04 -1.22 8.27
N GLU A 272 -30.50 -2.41 7.91
CA GLU A 272 -31.92 -2.70 7.61
C GLU A 272 -32.89 -2.41 8.78
N ASP A 273 -32.39 -2.38 10.03
CA ASP A 273 -33.20 -2.24 11.26
C ASP A 273 -33.08 -0.87 11.99
N ALA A 274 -32.42 0.14 11.42
CA ALA A 274 -32.16 1.40 12.13
C ALA A 274 -33.11 2.53 11.72
N ASP A 275 -33.84 3.10 12.69
CA ASP A 275 -34.42 4.44 12.56
C ASP A 275 -33.29 5.40 12.14
N ASN A 276 -33.40 5.97 10.93
CA ASN A 276 -32.43 6.81 10.23
C ASN A 276 -32.03 8.13 10.94
N SER A 277 -32.34 8.28 12.23
CA SER A 277 -32.20 9.53 12.98
C SER A 277 -30.94 9.63 13.86
N SER A 278 -30.21 8.54 14.11
CA SER A 278 -28.98 8.58 14.90
C SER A 278 -27.75 8.77 14.01
N PHE A 279 -27.04 9.88 14.21
CA PHE A 279 -25.76 10.17 13.53
C PHE A 279 -24.59 9.31 14.06
N LEU A 280 -24.73 8.67 15.22
CA LEU A 280 -23.73 7.79 15.83
C LEU A 280 -23.90 6.35 15.36
N GLY A 281 -22.79 5.65 15.14
CA GLY A 281 -22.79 4.20 14.90
C GLY A 281 -23.13 3.81 13.47
N LYS A 282 -22.99 4.73 12.50
CA LYS A 282 -23.00 4.44 11.06
C LYS A 282 -22.00 3.33 10.74
N ILE A 283 -22.33 2.48 9.78
CA ILE A 283 -21.49 1.35 9.37
C ILE A 283 -20.84 1.68 8.03
N TYR A 284 -19.56 1.31 7.91
CA TYR A 284 -18.79 1.49 6.68
C TYR A 284 -18.15 0.18 6.25
N GLN A 285 -18.10 -0.01 4.94
CA GLN A 285 -17.23 -0.99 4.31
C GLN A 285 -15.86 -0.35 4.11
N ILE A 286 -14.81 -1.01 4.58
CA ILE A 286 -13.44 -0.54 4.51
C ILE A 286 -12.52 -1.54 3.81
N ASP A 287 -11.52 -1.01 3.10
CA ASP A 287 -10.38 -1.75 2.59
C ASP A 287 -9.21 -1.67 3.58
N ILE A 288 -8.68 -2.85 3.92
CA ILE A 288 -7.53 -3.05 4.81
C ILE A 288 -6.42 -3.87 4.13
N GLY A 289 -6.38 -3.88 2.80
CA GLY A 289 -5.28 -4.45 2.01
C GLY A 289 -5.38 -5.97 1.81
N TYR A 290 -6.55 -6.56 2.05
CA TYR A 290 -6.84 -7.97 1.82
C TYR A 290 -7.85 -8.16 0.70
N SER A 291 -8.00 -9.39 0.20
CA SER A 291 -8.96 -9.72 -0.86
C SER A 291 -10.43 -9.51 -0.48
N GLU A 292 -10.73 -9.39 0.81
CA GLU A 292 -12.08 -9.17 1.34
C GLU A 292 -12.16 -7.85 2.09
N TYR A 293 -13.24 -7.10 1.82
CA TYR A 293 -13.57 -5.88 2.54
C TYR A 293 -14.13 -6.18 3.93
N LYS A 294 -13.92 -5.27 4.87
CA LYS A 294 -14.42 -5.39 6.25
C LYS A 294 -15.53 -4.40 6.52
N ILE A 295 -16.58 -4.83 7.21
CA ILE A 295 -17.68 -3.99 7.66
C ILE A 295 -17.43 -3.58 9.12
N VAL A 296 -17.40 -2.28 9.40
CA VAL A 296 -17.05 -1.75 10.73
C VAL A 296 -17.93 -0.57 11.14
N SER A 297 -18.03 -0.32 12.45
CA SER A 297 -18.69 0.87 12.99
C SER A 297 -17.81 2.11 12.80
N SER A 298 -18.43 3.26 12.51
CA SER A 298 -17.81 4.59 12.51
C SER A 298 -17.04 4.90 13.80
N LEU A 299 -17.46 4.31 14.92
CA LEU A 299 -16.79 4.49 16.21
C LEU A 299 -15.39 3.88 16.26
N ASP A 300 -15.08 2.93 15.38
CA ASP A 300 -13.76 2.32 15.22
C ASP A 300 -12.87 3.06 14.20
N LEU A 301 -13.39 4.10 13.55
CA LEU A 301 -12.71 4.86 12.50
C LEU A 301 -12.30 6.26 12.98
N TYR A 302 -11.10 6.69 12.59
CA TYR A 302 -10.47 7.91 13.07
C TYR A 302 -9.91 8.71 11.87
N LYS A 303 -10.19 10.01 11.84
CA LYS A 303 -9.61 10.92 10.85
C LYS A 303 -8.24 11.42 11.29
N PHE A 304 -7.39 11.78 10.35
CA PHE A 304 -6.13 12.48 10.64
C PHE A 304 -6.36 13.99 10.74
N SER A 305 -5.70 14.65 11.70
CA SER A 305 -5.70 16.09 11.84
C SER A 305 -4.95 16.77 10.68
N ARG A 306 -5.50 17.87 10.15
CA ARG A 306 -4.88 18.67 9.08
C ARG A 306 -4.24 19.94 9.68
N PRO A 307 -2.99 20.30 9.33
CA PRO A 307 -2.42 21.60 9.67
C PRO A 307 -3.16 22.74 8.93
N ASP A 308 -3.33 23.90 9.55
CA ASP A 308 -3.97 25.07 8.94
C ASP A 308 -3.08 25.72 7.86
N GLU A 309 -3.62 25.92 6.65
CA GLU A 309 -2.98 26.68 5.54
C GLU A 309 -3.03 28.21 5.71
N SER A 310 -3.50 28.73 6.85
CA SER A 310 -3.90 30.15 6.94
C SER A 310 -2.77 31.18 7.07
N SER A 311 -1.50 30.83 6.85
CA SER A 311 -0.38 31.78 6.94
C SER A 311 0.52 31.89 5.71
N GLN A 312 0.23 31.21 4.60
CA GLN A 312 0.98 31.40 3.35
C GLN A 312 0.07 31.51 2.13
N SER A 313 0.28 32.56 1.35
CA SER A 313 -0.34 32.87 0.05
C SER A 313 -1.80 33.33 0.07
N ARG A 314 -1.99 34.65 0.26
CA ARG A 314 -2.95 35.35 -0.60
C ARG A 314 -2.35 35.30 -2.01
N ASP A 315 -2.96 34.49 -2.86
CA ASP A 315 -3.18 34.71 -4.28
C ASP A 315 -3.30 33.36 -5.01
N SER A 316 -4.27 33.31 -5.92
CA SER A 316 -4.60 32.19 -6.83
C SER A 316 -5.56 31.14 -6.26
N ALA A 317 -6.85 31.34 -6.54
CA ALA A 317 -7.83 30.27 -6.56
C ALA A 317 -7.51 29.27 -7.69
N PRO A 318 -7.71 27.96 -7.46
CA PRO A 318 -8.45 27.19 -8.46
C PRO A 318 -9.55 26.32 -7.84
N SER A 319 -10.67 26.34 -8.54
CA SER A 319 -11.91 25.62 -8.28
C SER A 319 -11.75 24.09 -8.33
N THR A 320 -12.54 23.42 -7.52
CA THR A 320 -12.84 21.98 -7.53
C THR A 320 -13.30 21.47 -8.91
N PRO A 321 -12.85 20.29 -9.37
CA PRO A 321 -13.62 19.47 -10.30
C PRO A 321 -14.33 18.36 -9.52
N THR A 322 -15.66 18.42 -9.57
CA THR A 322 -16.61 17.40 -9.16
C THR A 322 -16.49 16.13 -10.04
N SER A 323 -16.94 15.02 -9.47
CA SER A 323 -16.97 13.62 -9.94
C SER A 323 -17.34 13.37 -11.42
N PRO A 324 -17.05 12.16 -11.96
CA PRO A 324 -17.18 11.84 -13.37
C PRO A 324 -18.59 11.30 -13.65
N THR A 325 -19.29 11.85 -14.64
CA THR A 325 -20.45 11.14 -15.21
C THR A 325 -20.67 11.56 -16.67
N GLU A 326 -20.68 10.53 -17.52
CA GLU A 326 -21.43 10.38 -18.77
C GLU A 326 -21.06 11.21 -20.01
N PHE A 327 -20.87 10.44 -21.08
CA PHE A 327 -20.92 10.85 -22.48
C PHE A 327 -22.12 11.75 -22.76
N LEU A 328 -21.98 12.69 -23.70
CA LEU A 328 -22.89 12.84 -24.86
C LEU A 328 -22.36 13.88 -25.88
N ALA A 329 -22.58 13.57 -27.16
CA ALA A 329 -22.20 14.32 -28.35
C ALA A 329 -23.11 15.55 -28.62
N PRO A 330 -22.76 16.46 -29.56
CA PRO A 330 -23.23 17.85 -29.54
C PRO A 330 -24.44 18.16 -30.46
N GLY A 331 -25.25 19.13 -30.03
CA GLY A 331 -25.89 20.11 -30.91
C GLY A 331 -27.40 20.31 -30.78
N LEU A 332 -27.83 21.48 -30.29
CA LEU A 332 -28.64 22.49 -31.03
C LEU A 332 -29.20 23.58 -30.08
N ARG A 333 -29.26 24.80 -30.61
CA ARG A 333 -29.64 26.08 -29.97
C ARG A 333 -31.16 26.19 -29.75
N SER A 334 -31.58 27.01 -28.76
CA SER A 334 -32.49 28.18 -28.93
C SER A 334 -33.48 28.45 -27.76
N ILE A 335 -33.37 29.67 -27.20
CA ILE A 335 -34.37 30.56 -26.54
C ILE A 335 -34.90 30.24 -25.11
N PRO A 336 -34.95 31.23 -24.18
CA PRO A 336 -35.47 31.09 -22.81
C PRO A 336 -36.92 31.60 -22.64
N PRO A 337 -37.64 31.16 -21.58
CA PRO A 337 -38.64 32.03 -20.94
C PRO A 337 -38.56 32.10 -19.40
N LEU A 338 -38.39 33.34 -18.92
CA LEU A 338 -39.10 34.10 -17.86
C LEU A 338 -39.93 33.38 -16.74
N PHE A 339 -39.51 33.65 -15.49
CA PHE A 339 -40.22 33.75 -14.17
C PHE A 339 -40.98 32.50 -13.62
N SER A 340 -41.13 32.21 -12.32
CA SER A 340 -41.05 32.98 -11.06
C SER A 340 -40.81 32.08 -9.81
N GLY A 341 -40.02 32.58 -8.85
CA GLY A 341 -40.22 32.54 -7.38
C GLY A 341 -40.58 31.25 -6.61
N LYS A 342 -39.69 30.79 -5.72
CA LYS A 342 -39.85 30.91 -4.25
C LYS A 342 -38.64 30.36 -3.47
N GLU A 343 -38.04 31.28 -2.71
CA GLU A 343 -37.46 31.18 -1.35
C GLU A 343 -36.86 29.86 -0.82
N SER A 344 -35.53 29.92 -0.66
CA SER A 344 -34.82 29.82 0.63
C SER A 344 -35.05 28.61 1.55
N HIS A 345 -34.10 27.65 1.50
CA HIS A 345 -33.53 27.05 2.72
C HIS A 345 -32.01 26.92 2.57
N LYS A 346 -31.28 27.81 3.26
CA LYS A 346 -29.82 27.72 3.44
C LYS A 346 -29.54 26.67 4.52
N THR A 347 -28.99 25.52 4.14
CA THR A 347 -28.34 24.61 5.07
C THR A 347 -26.88 25.03 5.25
N SER A 348 -26.49 25.21 6.51
CA SER A 348 -25.16 25.64 6.93
C SER A 348 -24.11 24.56 6.65
N SER A 349 -23.16 24.87 5.77
CA SER A 349 -21.98 24.06 5.46
C SER A 349 -21.16 23.76 6.72
N SER A 350 -20.86 22.48 6.96
CA SER A 350 -19.98 22.00 8.03
C SER A 350 -18.54 22.48 7.79
N LYS A 351 -18.02 23.26 8.74
CA LYS A 351 -16.64 23.75 8.72
C LYS A 351 -15.69 22.65 9.24
N HIS A 352 -14.68 22.33 8.44
CA HIS A 352 -13.54 21.51 8.82
C HIS A 352 -12.87 22.02 10.11
N HIS A 353 -12.74 21.16 11.11
CA HIS A 353 -12.15 21.49 12.41
C HIS A 353 -10.69 21.03 12.51
N SER A 354 -9.78 21.98 12.35
CA SER A 354 -8.51 22.09 13.08
C SER A 354 -8.77 22.80 14.43
N PRO A 355 -7.84 22.76 15.42
CA PRO A 355 -8.03 23.47 16.68
C PRO A 355 -7.82 24.98 16.46
N LYS A 356 -8.83 25.66 15.93
CA LYS A 356 -8.92 27.12 16.03
C LYS A 356 -9.14 27.48 17.50
N LYS A 357 -8.56 28.59 17.96
CA LYS A 357 -8.87 29.16 19.30
C LYS A 357 -10.38 29.17 19.50
N LEU A 358 -10.87 28.34 20.41
CA LEU A 358 -12.30 28.22 20.69
C LEU A 358 -12.74 29.55 21.32
N LYS A 359 -13.74 30.19 20.73
CA LYS A 359 -14.27 31.44 21.29
C LYS A 359 -14.99 31.10 22.59
N VAL A 360 -14.68 31.80 23.68
CA VAL A 360 -15.29 31.59 25.01
C VAL A 360 -16.83 31.57 24.96
N ASN A 361 -17.43 32.32 24.03
CA ASN A 361 -18.88 32.39 23.83
C ASN A 361 -19.55 31.09 23.34
N SER A 362 -18.79 30.08 22.87
CA SER A 362 -19.35 28.79 22.42
C SER A 362 -19.41 27.72 23.53
N LEU A 363 -18.93 28.01 24.74
CA LEU A 363 -18.89 27.02 25.82
C LEU A 363 -20.27 26.42 26.15
N PRO A 364 -21.36 27.21 26.33
CA PRO A 364 -22.68 26.64 26.65
C PRO A 364 -23.22 25.69 25.57
N GLU A 365 -22.94 26.00 24.29
CA GLU A 365 -23.35 25.16 23.16
C GLU A 365 -22.59 23.83 23.15
N ILE A 366 -21.28 23.88 23.44
CA ILE A 366 -20.43 22.69 23.54
C ILE A 366 -20.90 21.78 24.69
N LEU A 367 -21.23 22.34 25.87
CA LEU A 367 -21.73 21.54 27.00
C LEU A 367 -23.04 20.84 26.66
N LYS A 368 -23.94 21.54 25.94
CA LYS A 368 -25.21 20.97 25.47
C LYS A 368 -25.00 19.85 24.46
N GLU A 369 -24.07 20.02 23.52
CA GLU A 369 -23.69 18.98 22.55
C GLU A 369 -23.13 17.75 23.27
N VAL A 370 -22.22 17.94 24.23
CA VAL A 370 -21.65 16.83 25.02
C VAL A 370 -22.74 16.07 25.77
N THR A 371 -23.65 16.77 26.46
CA THR A 371 -24.81 16.11 27.10
C THR A 371 -25.63 15.31 26.09
N SER A 372 -25.94 15.88 24.93
CA SER A 372 -26.74 15.20 23.91
C SER A 372 -26.06 13.92 23.38
N VAL A 373 -24.75 13.95 23.12
CA VAL A 373 -24.00 12.77 22.64
C VAL A 373 -23.91 11.71 23.75
N VAL A 374 -23.72 12.10 25.01
CA VAL A 374 -23.67 11.18 26.15
C VAL A 374 -25.02 10.49 26.36
N GLU A 375 -26.13 11.23 26.29
CA GLU A 375 -27.48 10.66 26.39
C GLU A 375 -27.80 9.69 25.24
N GLN A 376 -27.36 10.00 24.01
CA GLN A 376 -27.48 9.08 22.89
C GLN A 376 -26.62 7.83 23.06
N ALA A 377 -25.40 7.96 23.58
CA ALA A 377 -24.54 6.81 23.87
C ALA A 377 -25.21 5.82 24.84
N TRP A 378 -25.97 6.32 25.81
CA TRP A 378 -26.72 5.48 26.75
C TRP A 378 -27.88 4.69 26.14
N LYS A 379 -28.35 5.08 24.95
CA LYS A 379 -29.36 4.33 24.18
C LYS A 379 -28.75 3.16 23.40
N LEU A 380 -27.43 3.12 23.24
CA LEU A 380 -26.72 2.08 22.49
C LEU A 380 -26.23 0.94 23.42
N PRO A 381 -25.89 -0.23 22.85
CA PRO A 381 -25.27 -1.34 23.58
C PRO A 381 -24.00 -0.92 24.32
N GLU A 382 -23.66 -1.63 25.40
CA GLU A 382 -22.52 -1.30 26.27
C GLU A 382 -21.19 -1.15 25.51
N SER A 383 -20.97 -1.97 24.48
CA SER A 383 -19.76 -1.92 23.64
C SER A 383 -19.63 -0.60 22.87
N GLU A 384 -20.68 -0.19 22.14
CA GLU A 384 -20.69 1.06 21.36
C GLU A 384 -20.72 2.29 22.30
N ARG A 385 -21.47 2.21 23.41
CA ARG A 385 -21.45 3.23 24.46
C ARG A 385 -20.05 3.48 24.99
N LYS A 386 -19.32 2.41 25.32
CA LYS A 386 -17.94 2.51 25.81
C LYS A 386 -17.02 3.20 24.80
N LYS A 387 -17.16 2.91 23.50
CA LYS A 387 -16.38 3.56 22.44
C LYS A 387 -16.67 5.07 22.37
N ILE A 388 -17.95 5.48 22.43
CA ILE A 388 -18.34 6.91 22.41
C ILE A 388 -17.79 7.64 23.62
N ILE A 389 -17.94 7.07 24.82
CA ILE A 389 -17.46 7.68 26.06
C ILE A 389 -15.94 7.80 26.04
N ARG A 390 -15.22 6.76 25.62
CA ARG A 390 -13.75 6.82 25.41
C ARG A 390 -13.36 7.97 24.47
N ARG A 391 -14.07 8.10 23.34
CA ARG A 391 -13.81 9.13 22.32
C ARG A 391 -14.04 10.54 22.84
N LEU A 392 -15.15 10.78 23.53
CA LEU A 392 -15.43 12.07 24.18
C LEU A 392 -14.40 12.40 25.27
N TYR A 393 -14.04 11.41 26.07
CA TYR A 393 -13.05 11.53 27.13
C TYR A 393 -11.70 11.99 26.56
N LEU A 394 -11.20 11.30 25.53
CA LEU A 394 -9.94 11.66 24.87
C LEU A 394 -10.03 12.96 24.05
N LYS A 395 -11.19 13.30 23.46
CA LYS A 395 -11.39 14.56 22.73
C LYS A 395 -11.22 15.77 23.65
N TRP A 396 -11.82 15.72 24.84
CA TRP A 396 -11.86 16.85 25.77
C TRP A 396 -10.82 16.80 26.89
N HIS A 397 -9.98 15.76 26.95
CA HIS A 397 -8.92 15.67 27.95
C HIS A 397 -7.99 16.92 27.90
N PRO A 398 -7.68 17.57 29.04
CA PRO A 398 -6.90 18.80 29.07
C PRO A 398 -5.51 18.69 28.40
N ASP A 399 -4.83 17.55 28.56
CA ASP A 399 -3.51 17.31 27.94
C ASP A 399 -3.52 17.29 26.41
N LYS A 400 -4.64 16.94 25.77
CA LYS A 400 -4.77 16.97 24.31
C LYS A 400 -5.10 18.37 23.77
N ASN A 401 -5.51 19.28 24.64
CA ASN A 401 -6.01 20.62 24.31
C ASN A 401 -5.20 21.74 25.00
N PRO A 402 -3.87 21.83 24.80
CA PRO A 402 -3.04 22.83 25.48
C PRO A 402 -3.40 24.28 25.12
N GLU A 403 -3.88 24.53 23.89
CA GLU A 403 -4.23 25.88 23.42
C GLU A 403 -5.58 26.38 23.93
N ASN A 404 -6.48 25.47 24.34
CA ASN A 404 -7.82 25.77 24.84
C ASN A 404 -8.02 25.13 26.22
N HIS A 405 -6.99 25.16 27.06
CA HIS A 405 -6.93 24.39 28.31
C HIS A 405 -8.13 24.65 29.24
N ASP A 406 -8.49 25.91 29.46
CA ASP A 406 -9.58 26.28 30.37
C ASP A 406 -10.93 25.75 29.88
N ILE A 407 -11.22 25.90 28.58
CA ILE A 407 -12.45 25.40 27.96
C ILE A 407 -12.48 23.87 28.03
N ALA A 408 -11.37 23.21 27.68
CA ALA A 408 -11.29 21.76 27.72
C ALA A 408 -11.49 21.21 29.14
N ASN A 409 -10.92 21.87 30.15
CA ASN A 409 -11.10 21.49 31.55
C ASN A 409 -12.55 21.59 32.01
N GLU A 410 -13.25 22.68 31.67
CA GLU A 410 -14.67 22.83 32.01
C GLU A 410 -15.56 21.82 31.27
N VAL A 411 -15.31 21.58 29.98
CA VAL A 411 -16.05 20.56 29.21
C VAL A 411 -15.77 19.15 29.73
N PHE A 412 -14.53 18.86 30.13
CA PHE A 412 -14.12 17.57 30.67
C PHE A 412 -14.77 17.29 32.04
N LYS A 413 -14.82 18.28 32.94
CA LYS A 413 -15.57 18.19 34.20
C LYS A 413 -17.05 17.92 33.95
N HIS A 414 -17.67 18.66 33.03
CA HIS A 414 -19.08 18.46 32.66
C HIS A 414 -19.32 17.05 32.11
N LEU A 415 -18.45 16.56 31.22
CA LEU A 415 -18.50 15.20 30.71
C LEU A 415 -18.46 14.15 31.82
N GLN A 416 -17.54 14.27 32.78
CA GLN A 416 -17.46 13.35 33.92
C GLN A 416 -18.71 13.39 34.80
N ASN A 417 -19.26 14.59 35.04
CA ASN A 417 -20.51 14.75 35.79
C ASN A 417 -21.69 14.07 35.08
N GLU A 418 -21.75 14.17 33.76
CA GLU A 418 -22.84 13.60 32.97
C GLU A 418 -22.78 12.09 32.86
N ILE A 419 -21.56 11.53 32.75
CA ILE A 419 -21.30 10.10 32.89
C ILE A 419 -21.79 9.62 34.27
N ASN A 420 -21.38 10.30 35.34
CA ASN A 420 -21.79 9.94 36.70
C ASN A 420 -23.31 10.06 36.91
N ARG A 421 -23.96 11.06 36.30
CA ARG A 421 -25.43 11.24 36.35
C ARG A 421 -26.13 10.03 35.77
N LEU A 422 -25.74 9.60 34.57
CA LEU A 422 -26.39 8.49 33.88
C LEU A 422 -26.01 7.12 34.47
N GLU A 423 -24.81 6.94 35.02
CA GLU A 423 -24.46 5.73 35.79
C GLU A 423 -25.34 5.58 37.03
N LYS A 424 -25.53 6.67 37.80
CA LYS A 424 -26.43 6.67 38.97
C LYS A 424 -27.87 6.43 38.58
N GLN A 425 -28.35 7.05 37.51
CA GLN A 425 -29.72 6.85 37.02
C GLN A 425 -29.94 5.39 36.60
N ALA A 426 -29.04 4.81 35.81
CA ALA A 426 -29.13 3.41 35.41
C ALA A 426 -29.09 2.44 36.61
N PHE A 427 -28.32 2.76 37.65
CA PHE A 427 -28.30 1.99 38.90
C PHE A 427 -29.62 2.07 39.67
N LEU A 428 -30.26 3.25 39.71
CA LEU A 428 -31.57 3.44 40.35
C LEU A 428 -32.67 2.68 39.60
N ASP A 429 -32.69 2.75 38.26
CA ASP A 429 -33.67 2.05 37.42
C ASP A 429 -33.55 0.51 37.58
N GLN A 430 -32.32 -0.02 37.61
CA GLN A 430 -32.08 -1.45 37.87
C GLN A 430 -32.53 -1.91 39.26
N ASN A 431 -32.41 -1.03 40.27
CA ASN A 431 -32.87 -1.34 41.63
C ASN A 431 -34.39 -1.20 41.78
N ALA A 432 -35.05 -0.32 41.05
CA ALA A 432 -36.51 -0.21 41.02
C ALA A 432 -37.16 -1.48 40.41
N ASP A 433 -36.60 -2.00 39.32
CA ASP A 433 -37.04 -3.26 38.70
C ASP A 433 -36.80 -4.49 39.60
N ARG A 434 -35.72 -4.48 40.41
CA ARG A 434 -35.41 -5.54 41.38
C ARG A 434 -36.20 -5.42 42.69
N ALA A 435 -36.53 -4.21 43.14
CA ALA A 435 -37.32 -3.97 44.34
C ALA A 435 -38.75 -4.52 44.23
N SER A 436 -39.27 -4.69 43.01
CA SER A 436 -40.54 -5.39 42.76
C SER A 436 -40.46 -6.91 42.96
N ARG A 437 -39.28 -7.52 43.19
CA ARG A 437 -39.11 -8.99 43.25
C ARG A 437 -38.48 -9.58 44.51
N ARG A 438 -38.04 -8.83 45.54
CA ARG A 438 -37.66 -9.39 46.88
C ARG A 438 -37.32 -8.32 47.94
N THR A 439 -37.57 -8.66 49.21
CA THR A 439 -37.52 -7.84 50.44
C THR A 439 -36.23 -7.96 51.29
N PHE A 440 -35.06 -8.26 50.71
CA PHE A 440 -33.81 -8.29 51.49
C PHE A 440 -32.66 -7.55 50.82
N SER A 441 -32.15 -6.53 51.52
CA SER A 441 -30.98 -5.73 51.16
C SER A 441 -29.71 -6.48 51.55
N THR A 442 -28.82 -6.75 50.60
CA THR A 442 -27.50 -7.34 50.84
C THR A 442 -26.39 -6.44 50.32
N SER A 443 -25.27 -6.42 51.03
CA SER A 443 -24.05 -5.63 50.81
C SER A 443 -23.34 -5.88 49.47
N ALA A 444 -23.89 -6.71 48.59
CA ALA A 444 -23.36 -7.07 47.27
C ALA A 444 -23.60 -5.99 46.19
N SER A 445 -24.48 -5.02 46.44
CA SER A 445 -24.77 -3.93 45.49
C SER A 445 -23.59 -2.99 45.26
N ARG A 446 -22.76 -2.75 46.29
CA ARG A 446 -21.58 -1.89 46.22
C ARG A 446 -20.48 -2.47 45.32
N PHE A 447 -20.28 -3.79 45.37
CA PHE A 447 -19.27 -4.51 44.58
C PHE A 447 -19.65 -4.67 43.09
N GLN A 448 -20.94 -4.63 42.75
CA GLN A 448 -21.40 -4.64 41.35
C GLN A 448 -21.27 -3.27 40.67
N SER A 449 -21.44 -2.17 41.42
CA SER A 449 -21.31 -0.80 40.91
C SER A 449 -19.93 -0.52 40.28
N ASP A 450 -18.87 -0.98 40.94
CA ASP A 450 -17.48 -0.75 40.47
C ASP A 450 -17.16 -1.54 39.19
N LYS A 451 -17.84 -2.66 38.94
CA LYS A 451 -17.62 -3.48 37.73
C LYS A 451 -18.16 -2.82 36.46
N TYR A 452 -19.16 -1.95 36.57
CA TYR A 452 -19.81 -1.30 35.43
C TYR A 452 -19.44 0.17 35.25
N SER A 453 -18.85 0.82 36.27
CA SER A 453 -18.43 2.22 36.15
C SER A 453 -17.28 2.43 35.15
N PHE A 454 -17.36 3.52 34.38
CA PHE A 454 -16.31 3.98 33.47
C PHE A 454 -15.04 4.42 34.20
N GLN A 455 -15.12 4.70 35.50
CA GLN A 455 -13.98 5.16 36.29
C GLN A 455 -12.80 4.17 36.26
N ARG A 456 -13.07 2.87 36.07
CA ARG A 456 -12.04 1.83 35.91
C ARG A 456 -11.14 2.02 34.67
N PHE A 457 -11.61 2.75 33.66
CA PHE A 457 -10.88 3.03 32.43
C PHE A 457 -10.15 4.38 32.44
N TYR A 458 -10.41 5.25 33.43
CA TYR A 458 -9.82 6.58 33.43
C TYR A 458 -8.30 6.55 33.54
N THR A 459 -7.73 5.61 34.28
CA THR A 459 -6.27 5.45 34.38
C THR A 459 -5.65 5.19 33.00
N SER A 460 -6.19 4.26 32.22
CA SER A 460 -5.65 3.93 30.89
C SER A 460 -5.89 5.07 29.88
N TRP A 461 -7.06 5.70 29.91
CA TRP A 461 -7.35 6.83 29.02
C TRP A 461 -6.51 8.07 29.35
N ASN A 462 -6.21 8.31 30.63
CA ASN A 462 -5.31 9.39 31.06
C ASN A 462 -3.87 9.11 30.59
N GLN A 463 -3.42 7.86 30.67
CA GLN A 463 -2.11 7.45 30.17
C GLN A 463 -1.99 7.70 28.65
N GLU A 464 -3.02 7.32 27.88
CA GLU A 464 -3.06 7.58 26.43
C GLU A 464 -3.09 9.08 26.10
N ALA A 465 -3.87 9.87 26.84
CA ALA A 465 -3.89 11.32 26.64
C ALA A 465 -2.53 11.97 26.94
N THR A 466 -1.84 11.48 27.97
CA THR A 466 -0.49 11.93 28.36
C THR A 466 0.55 11.52 27.31
N SER A 467 0.49 10.30 26.78
CA SER A 467 1.38 9.84 25.70
C SER A 467 1.29 10.74 24.47
N HIS A 468 0.07 11.00 24.01
CA HIS A 468 -0.19 11.90 22.88
C HIS A 468 0.35 13.31 23.08
N LYS A 469 0.34 13.83 24.32
CA LYS A 469 0.94 15.14 24.65
C LYS A 469 2.46 15.08 24.52
N SER A 470 3.09 14.06 25.08
CA SER A 470 4.54 13.86 25.02
C SER A 470 5.04 13.68 23.58
N GLU A 471 4.37 12.85 22.78
CA GLU A 471 4.66 12.64 21.35
C GLU A 471 4.59 13.95 20.56
N ARG A 472 3.50 14.72 20.74
CA ARG A 472 3.31 16.02 20.09
C ARG A 472 4.42 17.01 20.47
N GLN A 473 4.81 17.05 21.75
CA GLN A 473 5.88 17.93 22.22
C GLN A 473 7.24 17.52 21.67
N GLN A 474 7.54 16.22 21.62
CA GLN A 474 8.78 15.69 21.06
C GLN A 474 8.92 16.07 19.59
N GLN A 475 7.87 15.87 18.79
CA GLN A 475 7.91 16.21 17.37
C GLN A 475 8.01 17.73 17.12
N ASN A 476 7.40 18.56 17.97
CA ASN A 476 7.55 20.01 17.88
C ASN A 476 8.98 20.47 18.23
N LYS A 477 9.71 19.75 19.10
CA LYS A 477 11.12 20.04 19.43
C LYS A 477 12.09 19.62 18.32
N GLU A 478 11.77 18.58 17.56
CA GLU A 478 12.60 18.06 16.47
C GLU A 478 12.50 18.84 15.15
N LYS A 479 11.63 19.86 15.06
CA LYS A 479 11.53 20.75 13.88
C LYS A 479 12.74 21.70 13.79
N CYS A 480 13.77 21.34 13.03
CA CYS A 480 14.72 22.30 12.44
C CYS A 480 13.99 23.25 11.47
N PRO A 481 14.47 24.51 11.26
CA PRO A 481 13.82 25.41 10.31
C PRO A 481 13.92 24.84 8.88
N PRO A 482 12.90 25.01 8.03
CA PRO A 482 12.90 24.44 6.69
C PRO A 482 13.98 25.12 5.84
N SER A 483 14.87 24.31 5.26
CA SER A 483 15.63 24.74 4.09
C SER A 483 14.64 25.01 2.95
N THR A 484 14.84 26.12 2.27
CA THR A 484 13.94 26.77 1.31
C THR A 484 13.46 25.79 0.24
N GLY A 485 12.14 25.71 0.01
CA GLY A 485 11.59 25.24 -1.28
C GLY A 485 10.74 23.95 -1.32
N GLN A 486 10.15 23.47 -0.22
CA GLN A 486 9.19 22.34 -0.30
C GLN A 486 7.74 22.84 -0.36
N THR A 487 7.14 22.81 -1.55
CA THR A 487 5.70 23.03 -1.76
C THR A 487 4.99 21.68 -1.71
N TYR A 488 4.31 21.40 -0.59
CA TYR A 488 3.58 20.15 -0.36
C TYR A 488 2.29 20.09 -1.22
N SER A 489 2.01 18.94 -1.84
CA SER A 489 0.73 18.67 -2.52
C SER A 489 -0.37 18.31 -1.51
N GLN A 490 -1.40 19.14 -1.46
CA GLN A 490 -2.43 19.29 -0.41
C GLN A 490 -3.58 18.25 -0.40
N ARG A 491 -3.51 17.11 -1.11
CA ARG A 491 -4.71 16.24 -1.25
C ARG A 491 -4.85 15.09 -0.25
N PHE A 492 -3.77 14.53 0.29
CA PHE A 492 -3.84 13.38 1.19
C PHE A 492 -2.83 13.55 2.33
N PHE A 493 -3.22 14.24 3.40
CA PHE A 493 -2.37 14.41 4.58
C PHE A 493 -2.47 13.17 5.47
N VAL A 494 -1.83 12.08 5.04
CA VAL A 494 -1.48 10.95 5.88
C VAL A 494 0.03 11.02 6.10
N PRO A 495 0.52 11.16 7.35
CA PRO A 495 1.97 11.18 7.58
C PRO A 495 2.62 9.93 6.99
N PRO A 496 3.65 10.06 6.15
CA PRO A 496 4.36 8.93 5.58
C PRO A 496 5.05 8.10 6.66
N THR A 497 4.89 6.78 6.58
CA THR A 497 5.67 5.84 7.39
C THR A 497 7.01 5.57 6.69
N PHE A 498 8.03 6.39 6.96
CA PHE A 498 9.36 6.24 6.34
C PHE A 498 10.23 5.13 6.96
N LYS A 499 9.69 4.31 7.86
CA LYS A 499 10.41 3.22 8.50
C LYS A 499 9.65 1.91 8.27
N SER A 500 10.39 0.83 8.05
CA SER A 500 9.85 -0.53 8.14
C SER A 500 9.37 -0.74 9.57
N VAL A 501 8.07 -0.57 9.81
CA VAL A 501 7.45 -0.76 11.13
C VAL A 501 6.92 -2.19 11.22
N GLY A 502 7.24 -2.87 12.31
CA GLY A 502 6.66 -4.17 12.63
C GLY A 502 5.14 -4.13 12.65
N ASN A 503 4.50 -5.24 12.26
CA ASN A 503 3.07 -5.44 12.35
C ASN A 503 2.74 -6.46 13.44
N PRO A 504 2.60 -6.02 14.71
CA PRO A 504 2.37 -6.92 15.83
C PRO A 504 1.00 -7.61 15.74
N VAL A 505 0.02 -6.99 15.09
CA VAL A 505 -1.31 -7.58 14.87
C VAL A 505 -1.21 -8.77 13.93
N GLU A 506 -0.56 -8.60 12.78
CA GLU A 506 -0.36 -9.71 11.85
C GLU A 506 0.56 -10.77 12.46
N ALA A 507 1.63 -10.38 13.15
CA ALA A 507 2.48 -11.34 13.87
C ALA A 507 1.65 -12.23 14.81
N ARG A 508 0.78 -11.66 15.65
CA ARG A 508 -0.12 -12.43 16.53
C ARG A 508 -1.09 -13.31 15.75
N ARG A 509 -1.65 -12.81 14.64
CA ARG A 509 -2.57 -13.57 13.77
C ARG A 509 -1.92 -14.81 13.18
N TRP A 510 -0.75 -14.65 12.57
CA TRP A 510 0.02 -15.75 11.96
C TRP A 510 0.50 -16.75 13.01
N LEU A 511 1.01 -16.25 14.14
CA LEU A 511 1.46 -17.09 15.24
C LEU A 511 0.33 -17.93 15.84
N ARG A 512 -0.89 -17.38 15.95
CA ARG A 512 -2.07 -18.14 16.41
C ARG A 512 -2.38 -19.32 15.48
N GLN A 513 -2.26 -19.15 14.17
CA GLN A 513 -2.43 -20.25 13.23
C GLN A 513 -1.27 -21.26 13.29
N ALA A 514 -0.03 -20.81 13.50
CA ALA A 514 1.11 -21.70 13.73
C ALA A 514 0.88 -22.61 14.95
N ARG A 515 0.46 -22.02 16.09
CA ARG A 515 0.07 -22.76 17.30
C ARG A 515 -1.03 -23.77 17.05
N ALA A 516 -2.06 -23.39 16.29
CA ALA A 516 -3.15 -24.30 15.92
C ALA A 516 -2.65 -25.48 15.08
N ASN A 517 -1.77 -25.24 14.11
CA ASN A 517 -1.16 -26.29 13.29
C ASN A 517 -0.33 -27.26 14.14
N PHE A 518 0.50 -26.74 15.05
CA PHE A 518 1.29 -27.56 15.96
C PHE A 518 0.42 -28.39 16.91
N SER A 519 -0.63 -27.76 17.48
CA SER A 519 -1.61 -28.46 18.31
C SER A 519 -2.30 -29.59 17.54
N ALA A 520 -2.71 -29.32 16.29
CA ALA A 520 -3.36 -30.30 15.43
C ALA A 520 -2.46 -31.44 14.97
N ALA A 521 -1.12 -31.29 15.02
CA ALA A 521 -0.18 -32.38 14.70
C ALA A 521 -0.29 -33.53 15.72
N ARG A 522 -0.58 -33.20 16.98
CA ARG A 522 -0.81 -34.20 18.05
C ARG A 522 -1.98 -35.13 17.77
N ASN A 523 -2.93 -34.70 16.95
CA ASN A 523 -4.11 -35.49 16.62
C ASN A 523 -3.80 -36.71 15.75
N ASP A 524 -2.66 -36.72 15.05
CA ASP A 524 -2.28 -37.78 14.10
C ASP A 524 -1.21 -38.74 14.66
N LEU A 525 -0.68 -38.44 15.86
CA LEU A 525 0.28 -39.30 16.53
C LEU A 525 -0.31 -40.68 16.81
N HIS A 526 0.49 -41.72 16.56
CA HIS A 526 0.14 -43.14 16.78
C HIS A 526 -1.09 -43.61 15.98
N LYS A 527 -1.48 -42.91 14.90
CA LYS A 527 -2.62 -43.26 14.04
C LYS A 527 -2.23 -43.75 12.65
N ASN A 528 -0.95 -44.13 12.45
CA ASN A 528 -0.41 -44.44 11.14
C ASN A 528 -0.63 -43.29 10.12
N ALA A 529 -0.37 -42.05 10.57
CA ALA A 529 -0.57 -40.81 9.82
C ALA A 529 0.62 -39.84 10.04
N ASN A 530 1.83 -40.40 10.10
CA ASN A 530 3.07 -39.68 10.46
C ASN A 530 3.44 -38.59 9.44
N GLU A 531 3.09 -38.77 8.17
CA GLU A 531 3.22 -37.77 7.12
C GLU A 531 2.42 -36.49 7.44
N TRP A 532 1.25 -36.64 8.07
CA TRP A 532 0.41 -35.51 8.49
C TRP A 532 0.95 -34.81 9.72
N VAL A 533 1.54 -35.56 10.67
CA VAL A 533 2.29 -34.97 11.79
C VAL A 533 3.43 -34.09 11.23
N CYS A 534 4.24 -34.64 10.32
CA CYS A 534 5.36 -33.94 9.71
C CYS A 534 4.92 -32.70 8.91
N PHE A 535 3.87 -32.83 8.10
CA PHE A 535 3.34 -31.71 7.31
C PHE A 535 2.77 -30.58 8.17
N LYS A 536 2.04 -30.90 9.23
CA LYS A 536 1.51 -29.90 10.17
C LYS A 536 2.62 -29.20 10.95
N CYS A 537 3.66 -29.93 11.35
CA CYS A 537 4.88 -29.37 11.93
C CYS A 537 5.61 -28.43 10.96
N TYR A 538 5.80 -28.84 9.69
CA TYR A 538 6.35 -27.99 8.64
C TYR A 538 5.55 -26.68 8.48
N LEU A 539 4.22 -26.76 8.39
CA LEU A 539 3.37 -25.58 8.29
C LEU A 539 3.43 -24.71 9.54
N SER A 540 3.46 -25.31 10.74
CA SER A 540 3.63 -24.57 11.99
C SER A 540 4.91 -23.74 11.98
N THR A 541 6.05 -24.37 11.67
CA THR A 541 7.35 -23.69 11.56
C THR A 541 7.31 -22.57 10.52
N LYS A 542 6.80 -22.84 9.31
CA LYS A 542 6.70 -21.82 8.25
C LYS A 542 5.89 -20.61 8.69
N LEU A 543 4.72 -20.82 9.30
CA LEU A 543 3.83 -19.73 9.72
C LEU A 543 4.40 -18.94 10.91
N ALA A 544 5.12 -19.59 11.83
CA ALA A 544 5.78 -18.90 12.94
C ALA A 544 6.95 -18.03 12.48
N LEU A 545 7.72 -18.47 11.47
CA LEU A 545 8.75 -17.65 10.84
C LEU A 545 8.12 -16.42 10.16
N ILE A 546 7.04 -16.62 9.39
CA ILE A 546 6.27 -15.50 8.81
C ILE A 546 5.80 -14.53 9.90
N ALA A 547 5.30 -15.04 11.03
CA ALA A 547 4.89 -14.19 12.15
C ALA A 547 6.04 -13.34 12.72
N ALA A 548 7.23 -13.91 12.87
CA ALA A 548 8.42 -13.18 13.34
C ALA A 548 8.86 -12.11 12.35
N ASP A 549 8.80 -12.39 11.05
CA ASP A 549 9.10 -11.42 10.00
C ASP A 549 8.09 -10.25 10.00
N TYR A 550 6.79 -10.55 10.15
CA TYR A 550 5.77 -9.51 10.38
C TYR A 550 6.07 -8.68 11.63
N ALA A 551 6.50 -9.29 12.75
CA ALA A 551 6.79 -8.57 13.98
C ALA A 551 7.91 -7.53 13.83
N VAL A 552 8.87 -7.75 12.92
CA VAL A 552 10.01 -6.85 12.73
C VAL A 552 9.78 -5.85 11.60
N ARG A 553 9.28 -6.31 10.44
CA ARG A 553 9.21 -5.49 9.21
C ARG A 553 7.82 -5.26 8.65
N GLY A 554 6.80 -5.84 9.27
CA GLY A 554 5.40 -5.66 8.88
C GLY A 554 4.99 -6.31 7.56
N LYS A 555 5.87 -7.12 6.96
CA LYS A 555 5.62 -7.88 5.72
C LYS A 555 6.43 -9.17 5.69
N SER A 556 5.99 -10.18 4.94
CA SER A 556 6.76 -11.41 4.73
C SER A 556 6.45 -12.03 3.36
N ASP A 557 7.35 -12.89 2.89
CA ASP A 557 7.21 -13.60 1.62
C ASP A 557 6.87 -15.08 1.85
N LYS A 558 5.70 -15.50 1.35
CA LYS A 558 5.15 -16.85 1.55
C LYS A 558 5.76 -17.87 0.60
N ASP A 559 6.38 -17.42 -0.48
CA ASP A 559 6.95 -18.30 -1.51
C ASP A 559 8.38 -18.74 -1.15
N VAL A 560 9.00 -18.05 -0.19
CA VAL A 560 10.31 -18.41 0.36
C VAL A 560 10.21 -19.67 1.23
N LYS A 561 11.19 -20.57 1.09
CA LYS A 561 11.29 -21.79 1.92
C LYS A 561 11.64 -21.44 3.37
N PRO A 562 11.19 -22.23 4.36
CA PRO A 562 11.44 -21.98 5.78
C PRO A 562 12.90 -21.70 6.13
N THR A 563 13.86 -22.50 5.65
CA THR A 563 15.28 -22.30 5.97
C THR A 563 15.83 -20.96 5.47
N ALA A 564 15.46 -20.55 4.25
CA ALA A 564 15.88 -19.26 3.69
C ALA A 564 15.22 -18.07 4.40
N LEU A 565 13.99 -18.26 4.91
CA LEU A 565 13.32 -17.26 5.72
C LEU A 565 13.93 -17.16 7.12
N ALA A 566 14.29 -18.30 7.72
CA ALA A 566 14.96 -18.38 9.02
C ALA A 566 16.32 -17.67 9.01
N GLN A 567 17.10 -17.80 7.94
CA GLN A 567 18.37 -17.09 7.77
C GLN A 567 18.21 -15.57 7.88
N LYS A 568 17.20 -15.00 7.21
CA LYS A 568 16.91 -13.56 7.30
C LYS A 568 16.45 -13.15 8.69
N ILE A 569 15.65 -13.99 9.35
CA ILE A 569 15.07 -13.70 10.66
C ILE A 569 16.12 -13.79 11.77
N GLU A 570 17.06 -14.71 11.68
CA GLU A 570 18.16 -14.87 12.62
C GLU A 570 19.03 -13.60 12.72
N GLU A 571 19.19 -12.88 11.61
CA GLU A 571 19.91 -11.59 11.58
C GLU A 571 19.22 -10.47 12.37
N TYR A 572 17.94 -10.61 12.73
CA TYR A 572 17.19 -9.56 13.45
C TYR A 572 17.54 -9.46 14.93
N SER A 573 18.06 -10.53 15.55
CA SER A 573 18.36 -10.55 16.99
C SER A 573 19.29 -11.70 17.36
N GLN A 574 20.23 -11.43 18.28
CA GLN A 574 21.10 -12.45 18.88
C GLN A 574 20.31 -13.54 19.61
N GLN A 575 19.09 -13.26 20.08
CA GLN A 575 18.23 -14.26 20.73
C GLN A 575 17.78 -15.39 19.78
N LEU A 576 17.88 -15.16 18.48
CA LEU A 576 17.49 -16.11 17.44
C LEU A 576 18.68 -16.91 16.91
N GLU A 577 19.85 -16.82 17.55
CA GLU A 577 21.02 -17.60 17.19
C GLU A 577 20.69 -19.11 17.08
N GLY A 578 21.17 -19.72 16.00
CA GLY A 578 20.95 -21.13 15.67
C GLY A 578 19.57 -21.43 15.06
N LEU A 579 18.69 -20.43 14.88
CA LEU A 579 17.35 -20.64 14.30
C LEU A 579 17.42 -21.29 12.92
N THR A 580 18.36 -20.87 12.07
CA THR A 580 18.53 -21.45 10.72
C THR A 580 18.88 -22.93 10.79
N ASN A 581 19.75 -23.32 11.74
CA ASN A 581 20.14 -24.72 11.94
C ASN A 581 18.98 -25.56 12.49
N ASP A 582 18.20 -25.01 13.43
CA ASP A 582 17.02 -25.67 13.98
C ASP A 582 15.98 -25.95 12.87
N VAL A 583 15.71 -24.96 12.01
CA VAL A 583 14.78 -25.10 10.88
C VAL A 583 15.33 -26.04 9.80
N HIS A 584 16.63 -25.98 9.51
CA HIS A 584 17.28 -26.89 8.57
C HIS A 584 17.21 -28.35 9.03
N THR A 585 17.29 -28.60 10.34
CA THR A 585 17.16 -29.94 10.92
C THR A 585 15.80 -30.57 10.59
N LEU A 586 14.72 -29.78 10.55
CA LEU A 586 13.41 -30.26 10.13
C LEU A 586 13.40 -30.70 8.66
N GLU A 587 14.03 -29.93 7.77
CA GLU A 587 14.17 -30.30 6.35
C GLU A 587 15.09 -31.51 6.16
N ALA A 588 16.11 -31.68 7.01
CA ALA A 588 17.04 -32.81 7.00
C ALA A 588 16.36 -34.15 7.33
N TYR A 589 15.28 -34.15 8.11
CA TYR A 589 14.40 -35.33 8.28
C TYR A 589 13.57 -35.66 7.01
N GLY A 590 13.79 -34.95 5.90
CA GLY A 590 13.10 -35.15 4.64
C GLY A 590 11.68 -34.59 4.64
N VAL A 591 11.37 -33.68 5.57
CA VAL A 591 10.08 -33.01 5.71
C VAL A 591 10.08 -31.73 4.88
N ASP A 592 9.21 -31.68 3.87
CA ASP A 592 8.95 -30.48 3.09
C ASP A 592 7.47 -30.46 2.63
N SER A 593 7.05 -29.36 2.01
CA SER A 593 5.66 -29.21 1.57
C SER A 593 5.21 -30.21 0.49
N LEU A 594 6.11 -30.99 -0.12
CA LEU A 594 5.81 -31.85 -1.26
C LEU A 594 5.96 -33.34 -0.92
N LYS A 595 7.08 -33.76 -0.34
CA LYS A 595 7.40 -35.16 -0.01
C LYS A 595 6.48 -35.77 1.05
N THR A 596 5.80 -34.94 1.85
CA THR A 596 4.77 -35.40 2.79
C THR A 596 3.41 -35.63 2.13
N ARG A 597 3.26 -35.35 0.83
CA ARG A 597 1.95 -35.37 0.13
C ARG A 597 1.94 -36.18 -1.16
N TYR A 598 3.02 -36.16 -1.93
CA TYR A 598 3.02 -36.67 -3.31
C TYR A 598 3.92 -37.91 -3.49
N PRO A 599 3.37 -39.07 -3.91
CA PRO A 599 4.15 -40.31 -4.10
C PRO A 599 5.21 -40.27 -5.21
N ASP A 600 5.00 -39.50 -6.28
CA ASP A 600 5.93 -39.39 -7.42
C ASP A 600 7.28 -38.77 -7.06
N LEU A 601 7.34 -38.09 -5.91
CA LEU A 601 8.57 -37.52 -5.34
C LEU A 601 9.33 -38.49 -4.43
N LEU A 602 8.82 -39.71 -4.27
CA LEU A 602 9.39 -40.75 -3.41
C LEU A 602 9.87 -41.95 -4.26
N PRO A 603 10.87 -42.71 -3.79
CA PRO A 603 11.29 -43.93 -4.47
C PRO A 603 10.14 -44.92 -4.58
N PHE A 604 9.81 -45.37 -5.80
CA PHE A 604 8.81 -46.40 -6.01
C PHE A 604 9.15 -47.67 -5.19
N PRO A 605 8.18 -48.31 -4.49
CA PRO A 605 6.73 -48.07 -4.48
C PRO A 605 6.23 -47.21 -3.29
N GLN A 606 7.11 -46.44 -2.64
CA GLN A 606 6.77 -45.72 -1.40
C GLN A 606 5.69 -44.66 -1.61
N ILE A 607 4.79 -44.56 -0.64
CA ILE A 607 3.88 -43.42 -0.47
C ILE A 607 4.29 -42.61 0.78
N PRO A 608 3.81 -41.35 0.93
CA PRO A 608 4.13 -40.55 2.12
C PRO A 608 3.80 -41.25 3.44
N ASN A 609 2.73 -42.05 3.48
CA ASN A 609 2.33 -42.81 4.67
C ASN A 609 3.43 -43.80 5.14
N ASP A 610 4.21 -44.36 4.22
CA ASP A 610 5.28 -45.32 4.53
C ASP A 610 6.62 -44.64 4.88
N ARG A 611 6.79 -43.38 4.45
CA ARG A 611 8.08 -42.68 4.47
C ARG A 611 8.54 -42.30 5.88
N PHE A 612 7.59 -41.92 6.75
CA PHE A 612 7.91 -41.32 8.04
C PHE A 612 7.58 -42.30 9.17
N THR A 613 8.61 -42.72 9.92
CA THR A 613 8.41 -43.57 11.10
C THR A 613 7.88 -42.76 12.29
N SER A 614 7.35 -43.46 13.29
CA SER A 614 6.88 -42.83 14.53
C SER A 614 8.00 -42.08 15.27
N GLU A 615 9.23 -42.60 15.21
CA GLU A 615 10.42 -41.96 15.80
C GLU A 615 10.76 -40.65 15.07
N VAL A 616 10.70 -40.64 13.74
CA VAL A 616 10.91 -39.43 12.93
C VAL A 616 9.83 -38.40 13.26
N ALA A 617 8.55 -38.80 13.31
CA ALA A 617 7.45 -37.91 13.65
C ALA A 617 7.61 -37.27 15.05
N MET A 618 8.04 -38.05 16.05
CA MET A 618 8.34 -37.55 17.40
C MET A 618 9.49 -36.53 17.38
N ARG A 619 10.58 -36.81 16.67
CA ARG A 619 11.73 -35.88 16.57
C ARG A 619 11.37 -34.59 15.85
N VAL A 620 10.55 -34.68 14.79
CA VAL A 620 10.05 -33.50 14.07
C VAL A 620 9.16 -32.63 14.97
N MET A 621 8.30 -33.24 15.80
CA MET A 621 7.50 -32.51 16.78
C MET A 621 8.37 -31.80 17.83
N GLU A 622 9.38 -32.47 18.37
CA GLU A 622 10.33 -31.88 19.34
C GLU A 622 11.09 -30.69 18.74
N CYS A 623 11.64 -30.85 17.53
CA CYS A 623 12.32 -29.77 16.82
C CYS A 623 11.38 -28.58 16.57
N THR A 624 10.15 -28.86 16.14
CA THR A 624 9.12 -27.82 15.93
C THR A 624 8.79 -27.09 17.23
N ALA A 625 8.69 -27.80 18.36
CA ALA A 625 8.44 -27.18 19.67
C ALA A 625 9.54 -26.19 20.04
N CYS A 626 10.81 -26.57 19.86
CA CYS A 626 11.95 -25.69 20.13
C CYS A 626 11.92 -24.42 19.28
N ILE A 627 11.64 -24.57 17.97
CA ILE A 627 11.53 -23.43 17.05
C ILE A 627 10.39 -22.50 17.45
N ILE A 628 9.21 -23.05 17.76
CA ILE A 628 8.04 -22.27 18.16
C ILE A 628 8.31 -21.51 19.45
N ILE A 629 8.86 -22.16 20.48
CA ILE A 629 9.18 -21.49 21.75
C ILE A 629 10.18 -20.34 21.54
N LYS A 630 11.23 -20.57 20.75
CA LYS A 630 12.25 -19.55 20.43
C LYS A 630 11.62 -18.34 19.74
N LEU A 631 10.81 -18.56 18.71
CA LEU A 631 10.14 -17.50 17.95
C LEU A 631 9.05 -16.79 18.77
N GLU A 632 8.31 -17.51 19.60
CA GLU A 632 7.29 -16.94 20.48
C GLU A 632 7.89 -15.99 21.49
N ASN A 633 8.98 -16.39 22.15
CA ASN A 633 9.68 -15.54 23.11
C ASN A 633 10.21 -14.27 22.44
N PHE A 634 10.74 -14.39 21.22
CA PHE A 634 11.20 -13.25 20.44
C PHE A 634 10.06 -12.30 20.05
N ILE A 635 8.95 -12.84 19.51
CA ILE A 635 7.79 -12.03 19.11
C ILE A 635 7.19 -11.34 20.32
N GLN A 636 7.07 -12.02 21.46
CA GLN A 636 6.53 -11.42 22.68
C GLN A 636 7.33 -10.21 23.15
N GLN A 637 8.66 -10.18 22.97
CA GLN A 637 9.49 -9.02 23.33
C GLN A 637 9.41 -7.85 22.34
N LYS A 638 8.91 -8.09 21.12
CA LYS A 638 8.79 -7.09 20.05
C LYS A 638 7.39 -6.50 19.93
N VAL A 639 6.40 -7.23 20.42
CA VAL A 639 4.99 -6.85 20.53
C VAL A 639 4.78 -6.13 21.85
#